data_AF-A0A5C7BG86-F1
#
_entry.id   AF-A0A5C7BG86-F1
#
_cell.length_a   1.000
_cell.length_b   1.000
_cell.length_c   1.000
_cell.angle_alpha   90.00
_cell.angle_beta   90.00
_cell.angle_gamma   90.00
#
_symmetry.space_group_name_H-M   'P 1'
#
loop_
_entity.id
_entity.type
_entity.pdbx_description
1 polymer ?
#
loop_
_entity_poly.entity_id
_entity_poly.type
_entity_poly.pdbx_seq_one_letter_code
_entity_poly.pdbx_strand_id
1 'polypeptide(L)'
;MKIFKFVLLVSLVFCAASCNKDDSPSNTQNQDPNPDPIAFAQNFGSEISRTFLGTVVDTNNNPIENVMISIGSSTASTDPNGVFIINNATVNERFGYVKAERAGFIHASRAVVPSEGTNKVRITMLAETSAGTTSSGTQETINLQNGASVALEGDYIKPDGSSYSGSVNVIMHHLDPADENMQDQMPGMLYAANAQNEARMLQTFGMLAVELRGDNGEDLNLAEGSSAEITMPLDPSLIAIAPSSIPLWYFDEVNGYWIEDGEATLVGNAYVGNVSHFSFWNCDVPADYIDFCVTVNDSVGNPLANAYVALTSSNFGTGYGYTNENGETCGLVPANETLEINVYSYDLCGGSPIYTNTVGPFTENTSINVTIQENPDLISETVIGTFNDCDGNAITDGYVRLRYGNEYFTDLVTNGDFEINLIRCDVDNTFTLKASDYVNIQETDSLSYTFTTPLTNLGTIQSCNTIEEFITYQVNDHPPISYNFNIQSGLDSNYLTVSYTSENQESYFNFYIDAFNGANTYTNGYLNFFDENFDSTTLESQFIGTSNVTYLGDVDNYIDINFTGVITDFNSSDETPISGTMHVLRDY
;
A
#
# COMPACT_ATOMS: atom_id res chain seq x y z
N MET A 1 76.02 36.68 26.66
CA MET A 1 76.23 35.40 27.39
C MET A 1 75.23 35.38 28.55
N LYS A 2 74.26 34.47 28.73
CA LYS A 2 73.90 33.15 28.17
C LYS A 2 72.38 33.00 28.44
N ILE A 3 71.51 32.92 27.42
CA ILE A 3 70.77 31.73 26.92
C ILE A 3 70.28 30.75 28.00
N PHE A 4 68.96 30.73 28.23
CA PHE A 4 67.99 29.62 27.95
C PHE A 4 66.67 29.97 28.67
N LYS A 5 65.60 30.47 28.03
CA LYS A 5 64.69 29.84 27.04
C LYS A 5 64.14 28.49 27.50
N PHE A 6 63.09 28.50 28.32
CA PHE A 6 61.90 27.64 28.19
C PHE A 6 60.87 28.07 29.23
N VAL A 7 59.57 27.93 28.91
CA VAL A 7 58.41 28.17 29.80
C VAL A 7 57.93 29.63 29.93
N LEU A 8 57.45 30.20 28.82
CA LEU A 8 56.23 31.04 28.80
C LEU A 8 55.70 31.14 27.35
N LEU A 9 55.33 30.01 26.76
CA LEU A 9 54.83 29.96 25.37
C LEU A 9 53.76 28.87 25.20
N VAL A 10 52.57 29.05 25.81
CA VAL A 10 51.30 28.44 25.34
C VAL A 10 50.11 29.33 25.77
N SER A 11 50.08 30.60 25.36
CA SER A 11 48.84 31.41 25.53
C SER A 11 48.75 32.60 24.56
N LEU A 12 49.31 32.47 23.35
CA LEU A 12 49.33 33.57 22.38
C LEU A 12 49.37 33.04 20.94
N VAL A 13 48.29 32.39 20.52
CA VAL A 13 47.89 32.29 19.11
C VAL A 13 46.36 32.45 19.09
N PHE A 14 45.87 33.27 18.14
CA PHE A 14 44.50 33.76 17.94
C PHE A 14 44.14 35.07 18.65
N CYS A 15 44.72 36.16 18.15
CA CYS A 15 44.05 37.46 18.02
C CYS A 15 44.91 38.39 17.12
N ALA A 16 44.65 38.38 15.82
CA ALA A 16 44.91 39.51 14.92
C ALA A 16 44.36 39.24 13.50
N ALA A 17 43.06 39.47 13.31
CA ALA A 17 42.51 40.12 12.12
C ALA A 17 41.10 40.63 12.50
N SER A 18 40.96 41.95 12.59
CA SER A 18 39.71 42.68 12.87
C SER A 18 39.43 43.65 11.73
N CYS A 19 38.13 43.86 11.48
CA CYS A 19 37.46 44.88 10.63
C CYS A 19 37.50 44.62 9.11
N ASN A 20 36.39 44.63 8.37
CA ASN A 20 35.18 45.46 8.49
C ASN A 20 33.87 44.67 8.47
N LYS A 21 32.90 45.09 9.33
CA LYS A 21 31.48 44.98 9.02
C LYS A 21 31.12 46.23 8.22
N ASP A 22 30.96 46.07 6.90
CA ASP A 22 30.15 46.99 6.12
C ASP A 22 28.74 46.42 6.09
N ASP A 23 27.82 47.11 6.77
CA ASP A 23 26.39 47.02 6.50
C ASP A 23 26.17 47.55 5.09
N SER A 24 25.73 46.68 4.18
CA SER A 24 25.04 47.08 2.96
C SER A 24 23.93 46.06 2.69
N PRO A 25 22.65 46.49 2.62
CA PRO A 25 21.55 45.60 2.28
C PRO A 25 21.52 45.46 0.76
N SER A 26 21.93 44.30 0.25
CA SER A 26 21.70 43.95 -1.15
C SER A 26 21.37 42.46 -1.26
N ASN A 27 20.07 42.20 -1.44
CA ASN A 27 19.47 41.18 -2.30
C ASN A 27 20.37 40.03 -2.75
N THR A 28 20.11 38.85 -2.23
CA THR A 28 19.32 37.80 -2.90
C THR A 28 19.28 36.63 -1.93
N GLN A 29 18.10 36.32 -1.37
CA GLN A 29 17.90 34.95 -0.89
C GLN A 29 17.99 34.10 -2.15
N ASN A 30 19.10 33.38 -2.30
CA ASN A 30 19.07 32.16 -3.09
C ASN A 30 18.10 31.25 -2.35
N GLN A 31 16.84 31.26 -2.79
CA GLN A 31 15.90 30.19 -2.49
C GLN A 31 16.49 28.97 -3.18
N ASP A 32 17.08 28.08 -2.39
CA ASP A 32 17.31 26.72 -2.85
C ASP A 32 15.90 26.15 -3.10
N PRO A 33 15.56 25.72 -4.33
CA PRO A 33 14.22 25.24 -4.64
C PRO A 33 13.87 23.93 -3.90
N ASN A 34 14.85 23.29 -3.24
CA ASN A 34 14.59 22.09 -2.46
C ASN A 34 14.77 22.36 -0.95
N PRO A 35 13.72 22.17 -0.11
CA PRO A 35 13.86 22.26 1.35
C PRO A 35 14.94 21.30 1.87
N ASP A 36 15.73 21.75 2.86
CA ASP A 36 16.75 20.91 3.51
C ASP A 36 16.08 19.73 4.25
N PRO A 37 16.23 18.48 3.77
CA PRO A 37 15.55 17.33 4.35
C PRO A 37 16.00 17.02 5.77
N ILE A 38 17.26 17.30 6.11
CA ILE A 38 17.81 17.06 7.45
C ILE A 38 17.20 18.03 8.45
N ALA A 39 17.04 19.29 8.04
CA ALA A 39 16.37 20.29 8.86
C ALA A 39 14.87 19.97 9.00
N PHE A 40 14.21 19.54 7.93
CA PHE A 40 12.79 19.22 7.95
C PHE A 40 12.46 18.01 8.82
N ALA A 41 13.32 16.99 8.80
CA ALA A 41 13.15 15.78 9.60
C ALA A 41 13.10 16.03 11.12
N GLN A 42 13.56 17.19 11.60
CA GLN A 42 13.42 17.58 13.00
C GLN A 42 11.96 17.70 13.46
N ASN A 43 11.03 17.91 12.52
CA ASN A 43 9.60 17.94 12.82
C ASN A 43 9.04 16.56 13.18
N PHE A 44 9.70 15.46 12.80
CA PHE A 44 9.19 14.10 13.01
C PHE A 44 9.26 13.62 14.47
N GLY A 45 10.01 14.32 15.34
CA GLY A 45 10.22 13.89 16.72
C GLY A 45 11.34 12.86 16.86
N SER A 46 11.39 12.19 18.01
CA SER A 46 12.45 11.21 18.31
C SER A 46 12.20 9.87 17.61
N GLU A 47 13.25 9.08 17.44
CA GLU A 47 13.11 7.69 17.00
C GLU A 47 12.44 6.83 18.09
N ILE A 48 11.47 6.02 17.68
CA ILE A 48 10.71 5.08 18.49
C ILE A 48 10.57 3.75 17.75
N SER A 49 10.15 2.71 18.47
CA SER A 49 9.88 1.39 17.89
C SER A 49 8.38 1.09 17.93
N ARG A 50 7.83 0.63 16.80
CA ARG A 50 6.40 0.34 16.63
C ARG A 50 6.17 -0.90 15.79
N THR A 51 5.06 -1.58 16.04
CA THR A 51 4.60 -2.69 15.21
C THR A 51 3.56 -2.18 14.22
N PHE A 52 3.67 -2.65 12.98
CA PHE A 52 2.77 -2.34 11.89
C PHE A 52 2.12 -3.62 11.37
N LEU A 53 0.80 -3.58 11.22
CA LEU A 53 0.00 -4.59 10.54
C LEU A 53 -0.71 -3.86 9.41
N GLY A 54 -0.58 -4.32 8.18
CA GLY A 54 -1.28 -3.65 7.09
C GLY A 54 -1.73 -4.56 5.98
N THR A 55 -2.60 -4.01 5.15
CA THR A 55 -3.19 -4.70 4.01
C THR A 55 -2.97 -3.88 2.75
N VAL A 56 -2.53 -4.55 1.69
CA VAL A 56 -2.35 -3.96 0.37
C VAL A 56 -3.37 -4.56 -0.60
N VAL A 57 -4.09 -3.69 -1.29
CA VAL A 57 -5.17 -4.06 -2.22
C VAL A 57 -5.09 -3.29 -3.53
N ASP A 58 -5.82 -3.74 -4.54
CA ASP A 58 -6.06 -2.99 -5.77
C ASP A 58 -7.27 -2.03 -5.62
N THR A 59 -7.59 -1.29 -6.69
CA THR A 59 -8.75 -0.38 -6.74
C THR A 59 -10.11 -1.07 -6.66
N ASN A 60 -10.16 -2.40 -6.81
CA ASN A 60 -11.36 -3.22 -6.65
C ASN A 60 -11.44 -3.88 -5.25
N ASN A 61 -10.53 -3.53 -4.34
CA ASN A 61 -10.36 -4.11 -3.01
C ASN A 61 -9.90 -5.58 -2.99
N ASN A 62 -9.34 -6.09 -4.09
CA ASN A 62 -8.71 -7.40 -4.12
C ASN A 62 -7.33 -7.33 -3.44
N PRO A 63 -6.96 -8.33 -2.61
CA PRO A 63 -5.64 -8.37 -1.98
C PRO A 63 -4.53 -8.55 -3.01
N ILE A 64 -3.40 -7.87 -2.79
CA ILE A 64 -2.22 -7.98 -3.65
C ILE A 64 -1.12 -8.71 -2.88
N GLU A 65 -0.82 -9.95 -3.29
CA GLU A 65 0.29 -10.77 -2.74
C GLU A 65 1.68 -10.28 -3.20
N ASN A 66 2.75 -10.64 -2.49
CA ASN A 66 4.13 -10.43 -2.91
C ASN A 66 4.51 -8.95 -3.16
N VAL A 67 3.80 -8.02 -2.53
CA VAL A 67 4.19 -6.60 -2.50
C VAL A 67 5.33 -6.43 -1.52
N MET A 68 6.42 -5.79 -1.95
CA MET A 68 7.53 -5.48 -1.07
C MET A 68 7.18 -4.25 -0.23
N ILE A 69 7.18 -4.44 1.10
CA ILE A 69 6.91 -3.41 2.08
C ILE A 69 8.21 -2.99 2.75
N SER A 70 8.41 -1.69 2.92
CA SER A 70 9.52 -1.17 3.73
C SER A 70 9.10 -0.06 4.69
N ILE A 71 9.61 -0.13 5.92
CA ILE A 71 9.41 0.86 6.99
C ILE A 71 10.75 1.05 7.71
N GLY A 72 11.34 2.24 7.58
CA GLY A 72 12.70 2.48 8.06
C GLY A 72 13.69 1.50 7.42
N SER A 73 14.39 0.71 8.23
CA SER A 73 15.29 -0.36 7.75
C SER A 73 14.64 -1.74 7.65
N SER A 74 13.39 -1.89 8.07
CA SER A 74 12.67 -3.16 8.08
C SER A 74 11.94 -3.38 6.77
N THR A 75 11.88 -4.63 6.33
CA THR A 75 11.17 -5.04 5.10
C THR A 75 10.31 -6.27 5.35
N ALA A 76 9.21 -6.39 4.61
CA ALA A 76 8.33 -7.54 4.60
C ALA A 76 7.70 -7.73 3.21
N SER A 77 7.03 -8.86 2.97
CA SER A 77 6.24 -9.09 1.76
C SER A 77 4.79 -9.38 2.12
N THR A 78 3.84 -8.91 1.32
CA THR A 78 2.44 -9.27 1.56
C THR A 78 2.18 -10.74 1.24
N ASP A 79 1.31 -11.36 2.03
CA ASP A 79 0.85 -12.74 1.83
C ASP A 79 -0.35 -12.80 0.84
N PRO A 80 -0.94 -13.99 0.55
CA PRO A 80 -2.08 -14.11 -0.37
C PRO A 80 -3.32 -13.29 0.02
N ASN A 81 -3.43 -12.87 1.28
CA ASN A 81 -4.51 -12.01 1.75
C ASN A 81 -4.13 -10.51 1.67
N GLY A 82 -2.99 -10.19 1.05
CA GLY A 82 -2.46 -8.83 0.95
C GLY A 82 -1.90 -8.31 2.27
N VAL A 83 -1.75 -9.16 3.29
CA VAL A 83 -1.38 -8.72 4.65
C VAL A 83 0.14 -8.73 4.82
N PHE A 84 0.67 -7.72 5.50
CA PHE A 84 2.05 -7.68 5.98
C PHE A 84 2.13 -7.41 7.48
N ILE A 85 3.18 -7.95 8.12
CA ILE A 85 3.51 -7.68 9.52
C ILE A 85 4.96 -7.20 9.60
N ILE A 86 5.18 -6.04 10.22
CA ILE A 86 6.52 -5.57 10.58
C ILE A 86 6.54 -5.26 12.07
N ASN A 87 7.21 -6.10 12.84
CA ASN A 87 7.40 -5.91 14.26
C ASN A 87 8.57 -4.96 14.57
N ASN A 88 8.40 -4.09 15.56
CA ASN A 88 9.45 -3.23 16.09
C ASN A 88 10.20 -2.37 15.04
N ALA A 89 9.50 -1.92 13.99
CA ALA A 89 10.06 -0.97 13.01
C ALA A 89 10.54 0.30 13.72
N THR A 90 11.72 0.80 13.32
CA THR A 90 12.22 2.10 13.78
C THR A 90 11.57 3.20 12.94
N VAL A 91 10.78 4.04 13.60
CA VAL A 91 10.04 5.18 13.02
C VAL A 91 10.19 6.39 13.92
N ASN A 92 9.64 7.54 13.55
CA ASN A 92 9.66 8.73 14.41
C ASN A 92 8.31 8.93 15.11
N GLU A 93 8.33 9.59 16.27
CA GLU A 93 7.15 9.86 17.12
C GLU A 93 5.94 10.43 16.38
N ARG A 94 6.18 11.24 15.34
CA ARG A 94 5.14 11.92 14.57
C ARG A 94 5.13 11.52 13.10
N PHE A 95 5.92 10.53 12.72
CA PHE A 95 6.06 10.15 11.31
C PHE A 95 6.57 8.71 11.15
N GLY A 96 5.67 7.81 10.77
CA GLY A 96 5.98 6.47 10.28
C GLY A 96 5.68 6.38 8.80
N TYR A 97 6.70 6.10 7.98
CA TYR A 97 6.58 6.02 6.53
C TYR A 97 6.68 4.58 6.04
N VAL A 98 5.62 4.12 5.36
CA VAL A 98 5.45 2.77 4.83
C VAL A 98 5.44 2.84 3.31
N LYS A 99 6.36 2.15 2.66
CA LYS A 99 6.42 2.06 1.20
C LYS A 99 5.97 0.67 0.74
N ALA A 100 5.32 0.63 -0.41
CA ALA A 100 4.81 -0.57 -1.06
C ALA A 100 5.21 -0.56 -2.54
N GLU A 101 5.95 -1.59 -2.95
CA GLU A 101 6.51 -1.69 -4.30
C GLU A 101 6.18 -3.07 -4.90
N ARG A 102 5.60 -3.08 -6.10
CA ARG A 102 5.33 -4.29 -6.90
C ARG A 102 5.31 -3.89 -8.37
N ALA A 103 6.00 -4.67 -9.22
CA ALA A 103 6.00 -4.42 -10.66
C ALA A 103 4.58 -4.44 -11.25
N GLY A 104 4.30 -3.53 -12.18
CA GLY A 104 2.97 -3.34 -12.76
C GLY A 104 2.07 -2.38 -11.97
N PHE A 105 2.57 -1.81 -10.87
CA PHE A 105 1.90 -0.79 -10.08
C PHE A 105 2.79 0.44 -9.89
N ILE A 106 2.15 1.61 -9.89
CA ILE A 106 2.75 2.89 -9.49
C ILE A 106 3.28 2.75 -8.06
N HIS A 107 4.42 3.35 -7.76
CA HIS A 107 4.97 3.31 -6.40
C HIS A 107 3.95 3.81 -5.38
N ALA A 108 3.61 2.97 -4.41
CA ALA A 108 2.59 3.27 -3.43
C ALA A 108 3.24 3.47 -2.05
N SER A 109 2.63 4.31 -1.22
CA SER A 109 3.12 4.51 0.14
C SER A 109 2.05 5.09 1.05
N ARG A 110 2.29 5.02 2.36
CA ARG A 110 1.45 5.61 3.39
C ARG A 110 2.33 6.19 4.48
N ALA A 111 1.95 7.34 5.02
CA ALA A 111 2.52 7.85 6.25
C ALA A 111 1.45 7.91 7.32
N VAL A 112 1.83 7.63 8.56
CA VAL A 112 0.95 7.68 9.73
C VAL A 112 1.64 8.38 10.89
N VAL A 113 0.86 8.93 11.82
CA VAL A 113 1.34 9.38 13.13
C VAL A 113 1.30 8.17 14.06
N PRO A 114 2.44 7.55 14.43
CA PRO A 114 2.41 6.26 15.09
C PRO A 114 1.87 6.33 16.52
N SER A 115 0.91 5.47 16.85
CA SER A 115 0.34 5.32 18.21
C SER A 115 1.01 4.18 18.98
N GLU A 116 0.76 4.08 20.29
CA GLU A 116 1.16 2.91 21.08
C GLU A 116 0.32 1.68 20.70
N GLY A 117 0.94 0.49 20.68
CA GLY A 117 0.29 -0.72 20.18
C GLY A 117 0.48 -0.92 18.67
N THR A 118 -0.47 -1.59 18.04
CA THR A 118 -0.42 -1.96 16.63
C THR A 118 -0.86 -0.80 15.74
N ASN A 119 0.00 -0.42 14.80
CA ASN A 119 -0.30 0.62 13.81
C ASN A 119 -0.89 -0.04 12.57
N LYS A 120 -2.20 0.13 12.35
CA LYS A 120 -2.92 -0.45 11.23
C LYS A 120 -2.80 0.43 9.99
N VAL A 121 -2.39 -0.15 8.86
CA VAL A 121 -2.15 0.57 7.61
C VAL A 121 -2.87 -0.10 6.45
N ARG A 122 -3.54 0.69 5.61
CA ARG A 122 -4.13 0.24 4.36
C ARG A 122 -3.50 1.00 3.21
N ILE A 123 -3.14 0.30 2.14
CA ILE A 123 -2.58 0.87 0.92
C ILE A 123 -3.34 0.30 -0.27
N THR A 124 -3.85 1.17 -1.13
CA THR A 124 -4.42 0.79 -2.43
C THR A 124 -3.37 1.09 -3.51
N MET A 125 -2.87 0.05 -4.18
CA MET A 125 -1.92 0.23 -5.28
C MET A 125 -2.65 0.54 -6.58
N LEU A 126 -2.12 1.50 -7.34
CA LEU A 126 -2.65 1.92 -8.62
C LEU A 126 -1.88 1.19 -9.73
N ALA A 127 -2.59 0.48 -10.62
CA ALA A 127 -1.95 -0.20 -11.74
C ALA A 127 -1.27 0.79 -12.70
N GLU A 128 -0.14 0.41 -13.29
CA GLU A 128 0.60 1.17 -14.30
C GLU A 128 -0.14 1.23 -15.65
N THR A 129 -1.30 1.87 -15.67
CA THR A 129 -2.11 1.97 -16.88
C THR A 129 -1.51 3.01 -17.82
N SER A 130 -1.17 2.60 -19.05
CA SER A 130 -0.73 3.51 -20.10
C SER A 130 -1.85 4.49 -20.47
N ALA A 131 -1.60 5.77 -20.27
CA ALA A 131 -2.45 6.86 -20.73
C ALA A 131 -2.17 7.24 -22.19
N GLY A 132 -0.99 6.88 -22.70
CA GLY A 132 -0.59 7.13 -24.08
C GLY A 132 0.90 6.92 -24.30
N THR A 133 1.35 7.14 -25.53
CA THR A 133 2.77 7.04 -25.90
C THR A 133 3.22 8.27 -26.67
N THR A 134 4.51 8.60 -26.54
CA THR A 134 5.20 9.63 -27.32
C THR A 134 6.62 9.15 -27.67
N SER A 135 7.48 10.03 -28.18
CA SER A 135 8.88 9.73 -28.48
C SER A 135 9.76 10.92 -28.13
N SER A 136 11.01 10.63 -27.75
CA SER A 136 12.02 11.67 -27.53
C SER A 136 12.11 12.65 -28.71
N GLY A 137 12.17 13.94 -28.41
CA GLY A 137 12.18 15.06 -29.36
C GLY A 137 10.83 15.44 -29.94
N THR A 138 9.72 14.88 -29.43
CA THR A 138 8.35 15.17 -29.90
C THR A 138 7.54 15.85 -28.81
N GLN A 139 6.97 17.02 -29.13
CA GLN A 139 5.94 17.65 -28.30
C GLN A 139 4.62 16.91 -28.46
N GLU A 140 3.98 16.52 -27.36
CA GLU A 140 2.73 15.77 -27.38
C GLU A 140 1.91 16.05 -26.12
N THR A 141 0.57 16.02 -26.23
CA THR A 141 -0.31 16.16 -25.06
C THR A 141 -1.06 14.86 -24.83
N ILE A 142 -0.77 14.20 -23.72
CA ILE A 142 -1.45 12.98 -23.29
C ILE A 142 -2.63 13.37 -22.40
N ASN A 143 -3.82 12.84 -22.68
CA ASN A 143 -5.06 13.20 -22.00
C ASN A 143 -5.74 11.96 -21.43
N LEU A 144 -6.22 12.06 -20.19
CA LEU A 144 -7.15 11.11 -19.59
C LEU A 144 -8.60 11.49 -19.90
N GLN A 145 -9.50 10.51 -19.81
CA GLN A 145 -10.94 10.70 -20.08
C GLN A 145 -11.62 11.63 -19.07
N ASN A 146 -11.09 11.72 -17.85
CA ASN A 146 -11.58 12.59 -16.78
C ASN A 146 -11.16 14.06 -16.96
N GLY A 147 -10.35 14.38 -17.98
CA GLY A 147 -9.91 15.74 -18.29
C GLY A 147 -8.55 16.12 -17.71
N ALA A 148 -7.89 15.23 -16.96
CA ALA A 148 -6.48 15.41 -16.61
C ALA A 148 -5.58 15.25 -17.83
N SER A 149 -4.49 15.99 -17.90
CA SER A 149 -3.56 15.91 -19.03
C SER A 149 -2.14 16.35 -18.67
N VAL A 150 -1.19 15.93 -19.51
CA VAL A 150 0.22 16.32 -19.44
C VAL A 150 0.68 16.71 -20.85
N ALA A 151 1.14 17.94 -21.02
CA ALA A 151 1.80 18.41 -22.23
C ALA A 151 3.32 18.28 -22.09
N LEU A 152 3.89 17.36 -22.88
CA LEU A 152 5.30 16.99 -22.85
C LEU A 152 6.07 17.72 -23.95
N GLU A 153 7.29 18.17 -23.63
CA GLU A 153 8.16 18.88 -24.57
C GLU A 153 9.11 17.96 -25.37
N GLY A 154 9.30 16.72 -24.90
CA GLY A 154 10.05 15.67 -25.61
C GLY A 154 11.49 15.41 -25.13
N ASP A 155 11.98 16.14 -24.13
CA ASP A 155 13.31 15.93 -23.55
C ASP A 155 13.25 15.08 -22.27
N TYR A 156 13.90 13.92 -22.29
CA TYR A 156 13.83 12.93 -21.21
C TYR A 156 15.21 12.45 -20.78
N ILE A 157 15.33 12.05 -19.52
CA ILE A 157 16.52 11.46 -18.92
C ILE A 157 16.21 10.12 -18.25
N LYS A 158 17.24 9.29 -18.13
CA LYS A 158 17.26 8.06 -17.33
C LYS A 158 17.57 8.36 -15.87
N PRO A 159 17.42 7.39 -14.94
CA PRO A 159 17.68 7.60 -13.52
C PRO A 159 19.15 7.93 -13.21
N ASP A 160 20.09 7.55 -14.10
CA ASP A 160 21.51 7.91 -14.00
C ASP A 160 21.82 9.33 -14.51
N GLY A 161 20.81 10.09 -14.94
CA GLY A 161 20.90 11.44 -15.48
C GLY A 161 21.32 11.51 -16.95
N SER A 162 21.55 10.38 -17.62
CA SER A 162 21.85 10.37 -19.05
C SER A 162 20.62 10.66 -19.90
N SER A 163 20.80 11.32 -21.05
CA SER A 163 19.71 11.61 -21.98
C SER A 163 19.10 10.32 -22.54
N TYR A 164 17.77 10.27 -22.62
CA TYR A 164 17.04 9.18 -23.25
C TYR A 164 16.65 9.50 -24.71
N SER A 165 16.68 8.48 -25.57
CA SER A 165 16.17 8.55 -26.94
C SER A 165 15.48 7.24 -27.28
N GLY A 166 14.21 7.30 -27.67
CA GLY A 166 13.36 6.14 -27.90
C GLY A 166 11.88 6.50 -27.74
N SER A 167 11.02 5.49 -27.73
CA SER A 167 9.61 5.67 -27.40
C SER A 167 9.46 5.88 -25.89
N VAL A 168 8.42 6.61 -25.50
CA VAL A 168 8.09 6.87 -24.09
C VAL A 168 6.65 6.45 -23.87
N ASN A 169 6.44 5.51 -22.97
CA ASN A 169 5.13 5.18 -22.44
C ASN A 169 4.81 6.12 -21.27
N VAL A 170 3.62 6.71 -21.28
CA VAL A 170 3.18 7.68 -20.28
C VAL A 170 2.10 7.02 -19.43
N ILE A 171 2.41 6.79 -18.16
CA ILE A 171 1.48 6.28 -17.15
C ILE A 171 0.92 7.50 -16.41
N MET A 172 -0.40 7.55 -16.25
CA MET A 172 -1.05 8.69 -15.61
C MET A 172 -2.26 8.25 -14.80
N HIS A 173 -2.38 8.75 -13.58
CA HIS A 173 -3.54 8.51 -12.72
C HIS A 173 -3.95 9.79 -12.02
N HIS A 174 -5.21 10.19 -12.11
CA HIS A 174 -5.75 11.35 -11.41
C HIS A 174 -6.53 10.90 -10.19
N LEU A 175 -6.21 11.45 -9.03
CA LEU A 175 -6.90 11.16 -7.78
C LEU A 175 -7.82 12.33 -7.46
N ASP A 176 -9.12 12.05 -7.46
CA ASP A 176 -10.16 13.01 -7.14
C ASP A 176 -10.36 13.06 -5.61
N PRO A 177 -10.25 14.23 -4.94
CA PRO A 177 -10.46 14.33 -3.50
C PRO A 177 -11.88 13.97 -3.03
N ALA A 178 -12.86 13.92 -3.93
CA ALA A 178 -14.22 13.50 -3.62
C ALA A 178 -14.42 11.97 -3.68
N ASP A 179 -13.44 11.20 -4.16
CA ASP A 179 -13.47 9.73 -4.11
C ASP A 179 -13.21 9.25 -2.68
N GLU A 180 -14.14 8.45 -2.14
CA GLU A 180 -14.08 7.88 -0.79
C GLU A 180 -12.83 7.01 -0.56
N ASN A 181 -12.25 6.45 -1.63
CA ASN A 181 -11.04 5.61 -1.56
C ASN A 181 -9.74 6.38 -1.80
N MET A 182 -9.81 7.67 -2.15
CA MET A 182 -8.62 8.48 -2.50
C MET A 182 -7.57 8.44 -1.38
N GLN A 183 -8.02 8.49 -0.14
CA GLN A 183 -7.14 8.49 1.04
C GLN A 183 -6.18 7.30 1.08
N ASP A 184 -6.58 6.13 0.60
CA ASP A 184 -5.74 4.93 0.62
C ASP A 184 -4.92 4.75 -0.66
N GLN A 185 -5.26 5.50 -1.72
CA GLN A 185 -4.52 5.57 -2.97
C GLN A 185 -3.39 6.61 -2.93
N MET A 186 -3.56 7.68 -2.14
CA MET A 186 -2.59 8.78 -2.08
C MET A 186 -1.29 8.34 -1.37
N PRO A 187 -0.13 8.79 -1.86
CA PRO A 187 1.14 8.48 -1.21
C PRO A 187 1.30 9.25 0.10
N GLY A 188 1.99 8.63 1.06
CA GLY A 188 2.32 9.26 2.34
C GLY A 188 1.08 9.71 3.12
N MET A 189 1.13 10.96 3.57
CA MET A 189 0.00 11.70 4.15
C MET A 189 0.08 13.15 3.68
N LEU A 190 -0.97 13.94 3.88
CA LEU A 190 -1.03 15.35 3.49
C LEU A 190 -0.19 16.24 4.42
N TYR A 191 1.12 15.95 4.48
CA TYR A 191 2.13 16.61 5.28
C TYR A 191 3.29 17.07 4.40
N ALA A 192 3.70 18.32 4.55
CA ALA A 192 4.51 18.99 3.55
C ALA A 192 5.55 19.96 4.13
N ALA A 193 6.63 20.15 3.36
CA ALA A 193 7.60 21.21 3.51
C ALA A 193 7.29 22.33 2.51
N ASN A 194 6.92 23.51 3.01
CA ASN A 194 6.72 24.68 2.15
C ASN A 194 8.05 25.23 1.62
N ALA A 195 8.00 26.25 0.75
CA ALA A 195 9.19 26.89 0.19
C ALA A 195 10.11 27.59 1.23
N GLN A 196 9.71 27.66 2.51
CA GLN A 196 10.52 28.14 3.64
C GLN A 196 11.01 27.00 4.55
N ASN A 197 10.80 25.74 4.15
CA ASN A 197 11.06 24.53 4.92
C ASN A 197 10.25 24.43 6.22
N GLU A 198 9.09 25.09 6.27
CA GLU A 198 8.15 25.00 7.38
C GLU A 198 7.17 23.86 7.14
N ALA A 199 6.87 23.13 8.22
CA ALA A 199 5.89 22.06 8.20
C ALA A 199 4.47 22.60 8.02
N ARG A 200 3.76 22.04 7.05
CA ARG A 200 2.35 22.32 6.76
C ARG A 200 1.58 21.02 6.64
N MET A 201 0.31 21.04 7.02
CA MET A 201 -0.62 20.07 6.47
C MET A 201 -1.22 20.63 5.18
N LEU A 202 -1.73 19.75 4.33
CA LEU A 202 -2.30 20.15 3.06
C LEU A 202 -3.80 19.83 2.99
N GLN A 203 -4.55 20.73 2.35
CA GLN A 203 -5.89 20.46 1.85
C GLN A 203 -5.82 20.26 0.34
N THR A 204 -6.18 19.07 -0.13
CA THR A 204 -6.09 18.72 -1.54
C THR A 204 -7.28 19.13 -2.39
N PHE A 205 -6.96 19.65 -3.57
CA PHE A 205 -7.91 19.94 -4.65
C PHE A 205 -7.73 19.00 -5.85
N GLY A 206 -6.84 18.01 -5.75
CA GLY A 206 -6.62 16.98 -6.76
C GLY A 206 -5.15 16.65 -6.93
N MET A 207 -4.88 15.36 -7.13
CA MET A 207 -3.53 14.86 -7.40
C MET A 207 -3.43 14.25 -8.80
N LEU A 208 -2.22 14.25 -9.33
CA LEU A 208 -1.85 13.58 -10.57
C LEU A 208 -0.56 12.79 -10.36
N ALA A 209 -0.66 11.47 -10.48
CA ALA A 209 0.49 10.60 -10.65
C ALA A 209 0.88 10.61 -12.13
N VAL A 210 2.16 10.86 -12.41
CA VAL A 210 2.72 10.72 -13.76
C VAL A 210 4.00 9.92 -13.66
N GLU A 211 4.12 8.87 -14.46
CA GLU A 211 5.36 8.12 -14.61
C GLU A 211 5.66 7.89 -16.09
N LEU A 212 6.94 7.84 -16.44
CA LEU A 212 7.40 7.64 -17.80
C LEU A 212 8.25 6.37 -17.87
N ARG A 213 7.97 5.51 -18.86
CA ARG A 213 8.76 4.29 -19.11
C ARG A 213 9.37 4.30 -20.50
N GLY A 214 10.63 3.89 -20.60
CA GLY A 214 11.34 3.68 -21.86
C GLY A 214 11.04 2.34 -22.51
N ASP A 215 11.63 2.10 -23.67
CA ASP A 215 11.41 0.90 -24.49
C ASP A 215 11.81 -0.41 -23.78
N ASN A 216 12.72 -0.36 -22.79
CA ASN A 216 13.12 -1.54 -22.00
C ASN A 216 12.48 -1.56 -20.61
N GLY A 217 11.46 -0.73 -20.37
CA GLY A 217 10.82 -0.58 -19.06
C GLY A 217 11.63 0.24 -18.06
N GLU A 218 12.70 0.93 -18.49
CA GLU A 218 13.44 1.83 -17.60
C GLU A 218 12.61 3.05 -17.20
N ASP A 219 12.73 3.49 -15.95
CA ASP A 219 12.16 4.76 -15.50
C ASP A 219 12.76 5.93 -16.24
N LEU A 220 11.92 6.88 -16.65
CA LEU A 220 12.33 8.12 -17.27
C LEU A 220 11.78 9.31 -16.48
N ASN A 221 12.46 10.45 -16.61
CA ASN A 221 11.96 11.72 -16.11
C ASN A 221 12.24 12.83 -17.12
N LEU A 222 11.73 14.03 -16.87
CA LEU A 222 12.03 15.22 -17.67
C LEU A 222 13.51 15.57 -17.56
N ALA A 223 14.12 15.99 -18.67
CA ALA A 223 15.51 16.45 -18.65
C ALA A 223 15.69 17.71 -17.78
N GLU A 224 16.89 17.86 -17.20
CA GLU A 224 17.21 19.03 -16.38
C GLU A 224 17.00 20.34 -17.18
N GLY A 225 16.18 21.24 -16.62
CA GLY A 225 15.82 22.52 -17.25
C GLY A 225 14.65 22.45 -18.24
N SER A 226 14.09 21.26 -18.49
CA SER A 226 12.82 21.08 -19.20
C SER A 226 11.63 21.17 -18.24
N SER A 227 10.43 21.31 -18.80
CA SER A 227 9.18 21.34 -18.04
C SER A 227 8.06 20.65 -18.80
N ALA A 228 6.99 20.31 -18.10
CA ALA A 228 5.72 19.87 -18.68
C ALA A 228 4.56 20.66 -18.08
N GLU A 229 3.52 20.96 -18.87
CA GLU A 229 2.28 21.54 -18.33
C GLU A 229 1.36 20.41 -17.90
N ILE A 230 0.92 20.44 -16.64
CA ILE A 230 -0.09 19.50 -16.13
C ILE A 230 -1.42 20.22 -15.97
N THR A 231 -2.50 19.50 -16.28
CA THR A 231 -3.88 19.94 -16.03
C THR A 231 -4.55 18.96 -15.09
N MET A 232 -5.07 19.45 -13.96
CA MET A 232 -5.83 18.67 -12.98
C MET A 232 -7.27 19.19 -12.91
N PRO A 233 -8.28 18.40 -13.32
CA PRO A 233 -9.68 18.81 -13.24
C PRO A 233 -10.14 18.92 -11.79
N LEU A 234 -10.92 19.94 -11.48
CA LEU A 234 -11.55 20.09 -10.16
C LEU A 234 -12.84 19.30 -10.08
N ASP A 235 -13.03 18.61 -8.96
CA ASP A 235 -14.34 18.11 -8.61
C ASP A 235 -15.34 19.27 -8.43
N PRO A 236 -16.58 19.15 -8.94
CA PRO A 236 -17.59 20.19 -8.83
C PRO A 236 -17.90 20.66 -7.40
N SER A 237 -17.71 19.80 -6.39
CA SER A 237 -17.94 20.13 -4.98
C SER A 237 -16.91 21.13 -4.44
N LEU A 238 -15.70 21.19 -5.01
CA LEU A 238 -14.60 22.04 -4.54
C LEU A 238 -14.56 23.41 -5.23
N ILE A 239 -15.24 23.59 -6.36
CA ILE A 239 -15.21 24.83 -7.18
C ILE A 239 -15.53 26.08 -6.35
N ALA A 240 -16.45 25.99 -5.39
CA ALA A 240 -16.90 27.14 -4.60
C ALA A 240 -15.82 27.69 -3.65
N ILE A 241 -14.85 26.85 -3.27
CA ILE A 241 -13.78 27.18 -2.31
C ILE A 241 -12.39 27.20 -2.97
N ALA A 242 -12.28 26.82 -4.24
CA ALA A 242 -11.04 26.77 -5.01
C ALA A 242 -10.45 28.18 -5.22
N PRO A 243 -9.20 28.45 -4.76
CA PRO A 243 -8.53 29.72 -5.05
C PRO A 243 -8.16 29.86 -6.53
N SER A 244 -7.99 31.10 -7.02
CA SER A 244 -7.63 31.35 -8.42
C SER A 244 -6.19 30.93 -8.79
N SER A 245 -5.32 30.82 -7.79
CA SER A 245 -3.95 30.33 -7.88
C SER A 245 -3.69 29.47 -6.64
N ILE A 246 -2.96 28.38 -6.82
CA ILE A 246 -2.71 27.38 -5.78
C ILE A 246 -1.26 26.88 -5.88
N PRO A 247 -0.55 26.67 -4.76
CA PRO A 247 0.77 26.05 -4.80
C PRO A 247 0.70 24.62 -5.35
N LEU A 248 1.75 24.24 -6.08
CA LEU A 248 1.96 22.87 -6.51
C LEU A 248 2.91 22.15 -5.56
N TRP A 249 2.65 20.88 -5.32
CA TRP A 249 3.42 20.06 -4.41
C TRP A 249 3.78 18.74 -5.06
N TYR A 250 5.06 18.38 -5.07
CA TYR A 250 5.49 17.05 -5.50
C TYR A 250 5.71 16.14 -4.30
N PHE A 251 5.45 14.85 -4.44
CA PHE A 251 5.74 13.88 -3.38
C PHE A 251 7.18 13.41 -3.46
N ASP A 252 7.95 13.59 -2.38
CA ASP A 252 9.30 13.02 -2.25
C ASP A 252 9.21 11.57 -1.79
N GLU A 253 9.31 10.62 -2.72
CA GLU A 253 9.25 9.17 -2.44
C GLU A 253 10.38 8.66 -1.55
N VAL A 254 11.49 9.40 -1.44
CA VAL A 254 12.61 9.01 -0.57
C VAL A 254 12.28 9.36 0.88
N ASN A 255 11.75 10.56 1.12
CA ASN A 255 11.53 11.09 2.47
C ASN A 255 10.07 10.97 2.96
N GLY A 256 9.12 10.71 2.06
CA GLY A 256 7.72 10.39 2.37
C GLY A 256 6.80 11.58 2.61
N TYR A 257 7.21 12.81 2.26
CA TYR A 257 6.42 14.03 2.45
C TYR A 257 6.37 14.89 1.18
N TRP A 258 5.39 15.78 1.12
CA TRP A 258 5.20 16.67 -0.02
C TRP A 258 6.12 17.91 0.04
N ILE A 259 6.61 18.37 -1.10
CA ILE A 259 7.48 19.53 -1.22
C ILE A 259 6.85 20.54 -2.16
N GLU A 260 6.76 21.80 -1.72
CA GLU A 260 6.27 22.90 -2.56
C GLU A 260 7.23 23.15 -3.73
N ASP A 261 6.72 23.07 -4.96
CA ASP A 261 7.45 23.48 -6.16
C ASP A 261 6.50 24.06 -7.20
N GLY A 262 6.53 25.38 -7.35
CA GLY A 262 5.72 26.09 -8.34
C GLY A 262 4.28 26.37 -7.90
N GLU A 263 3.46 26.74 -8.88
CA GLU A 263 2.06 27.12 -8.68
C GLU A 263 1.22 26.76 -9.93
N ALA A 264 -0.07 26.53 -9.71
CA ALA A 264 -1.06 26.35 -10.76
C ALA A 264 -2.11 27.46 -10.71
N THR A 265 -2.70 27.77 -11.86
CA THR A 265 -3.79 28.75 -12.01
C THR A 265 -5.09 28.05 -12.36
N LEU A 266 -6.19 28.50 -11.77
CA LEU A 266 -7.52 28.00 -12.10
C LEU A 266 -7.95 28.53 -13.49
N VAL A 267 -8.05 27.63 -14.47
CA VAL A 267 -8.48 27.92 -15.84
C VAL A 267 -9.73 27.12 -16.15
N GLY A 268 -10.88 27.80 -16.19
CA GLY A 268 -12.17 27.11 -16.30
C GLY A 268 -12.45 26.32 -15.02
N ASN A 269 -12.47 24.99 -15.13
CA ASN A 269 -12.72 24.07 -14.01
C ASN A 269 -11.51 23.16 -13.74
N ALA A 270 -10.29 23.61 -14.06
CA ALA A 270 -9.07 22.84 -13.84
C ALA A 270 -7.94 23.74 -13.36
N TYR A 271 -7.05 23.19 -12.54
CA TYR A 271 -5.77 23.81 -12.24
C TYR A 271 -4.76 23.45 -13.32
N VAL A 272 -4.09 24.47 -13.85
CA VAL A 272 -3.07 24.34 -14.91
C VAL A 272 -1.77 24.96 -14.41
N GLY A 273 -0.68 24.19 -14.43
CA GLY A 273 0.63 24.62 -13.96
C GLY A 273 1.76 23.86 -14.64
N ASN A 274 3.00 24.34 -14.47
CA ASN A 274 4.19 23.71 -15.05
C ASN A 274 4.98 22.98 -13.98
N VAL A 275 5.48 21.79 -14.30
CA VAL A 275 6.31 20.95 -13.43
C VAL A 275 7.67 20.68 -14.06
N SER A 276 8.69 20.53 -13.22
CA SER A 276 10.09 20.34 -13.64
C SER A 276 10.51 18.85 -13.68
N HIS A 277 9.73 17.97 -13.05
CA HIS A 277 9.92 16.52 -13.02
C HIS A 277 8.57 15.82 -12.77
N PHE A 278 8.57 14.49 -12.90
CA PHE A 278 7.43 13.65 -12.58
C PHE A 278 7.62 12.83 -11.30
N SER A 279 6.50 12.66 -10.60
CA SER A 279 6.21 11.95 -9.36
C SER A 279 4.68 12.03 -9.19
N PHE A 280 4.16 11.89 -7.97
CA PHE A 280 2.87 12.48 -7.64
C PHE A 280 2.99 14.00 -7.53
N TRP A 281 2.02 14.69 -8.11
CA TRP A 281 1.82 16.13 -8.01
C TRP A 281 0.46 16.44 -7.42
N ASN A 282 0.36 17.52 -6.65
CA ASN A 282 -0.84 17.87 -5.91
C ASN A 282 -1.09 19.39 -5.94
N CYS A 283 -2.36 19.78 -6.05
CA CYS A 283 -2.82 21.16 -6.02
C CYS A 283 -3.42 21.47 -4.65
N ASP A 284 -2.64 22.03 -3.73
CA ASP A 284 -3.07 22.09 -2.32
C ASP A 284 -2.94 23.46 -1.68
N VAL A 285 -3.91 23.75 -0.79
CA VAL A 285 -3.85 24.88 0.12
C VAL A 285 -3.17 24.44 1.42
N PRO A 286 -2.05 25.07 1.83
CA PRO A 286 -1.38 24.73 3.08
C PRO A 286 -2.13 25.28 4.30
N ALA A 287 -2.05 24.55 5.41
CA ALA A 287 -2.58 24.97 6.71
C ALA A 287 -1.60 24.67 7.85
N ASP A 288 -1.73 25.44 8.93
CA ASP A 288 -1.15 25.08 10.23
C ASP A 288 -1.89 23.86 10.79
N TYR A 289 -1.17 22.99 11.50
CA TYR A 289 -1.71 21.73 12.01
C TYR A 289 -1.31 21.49 13.45
N ILE A 290 -1.99 20.54 14.08
CA ILE A 290 -1.58 19.91 15.34
C ILE A 290 -1.64 18.39 15.20
N ASP A 291 -0.87 17.68 16.03
CA ASP A 291 -1.09 16.25 16.25
C ASP A 291 -2.33 16.07 17.13
N PHE A 292 -3.26 15.22 16.68
CA PHE A 292 -4.49 14.94 17.39
C PHE A 292 -4.72 13.44 17.53
N CYS A 293 -4.93 12.98 18.77
CA CYS A 293 -5.22 11.58 19.07
C CYS A 293 -6.61 11.43 19.70
N VAL A 294 -7.31 10.38 19.31
CA VAL A 294 -8.60 9.98 19.89
C VAL A 294 -8.46 8.60 20.48
N THR A 295 -8.86 8.46 21.75
CA THR A 295 -9.09 7.15 22.38
C THR A 295 -10.59 6.90 22.48
N VAL A 296 -11.08 5.84 21.85
CA VAL A 296 -12.50 5.46 21.85
C VAL A 296 -12.69 4.29 22.82
N ASN A 297 -13.62 4.46 23.77
CA ASN A 297 -13.97 3.44 24.75
C ASN A 297 -15.48 3.19 24.76
N ASP A 298 -15.89 2.02 25.26
CA ASP A 298 -17.29 1.73 25.59
C ASP A 298 -17.74 2.45 26.89
N SER A 299 -19.01 2.30 27.25
CA SER A 299 -19.62 2.92 28.43
C SER A 299 -19.05 2.45 29.78
N VAL A 300 -18.33 1.32 29.80
CA VAL A 300 -17.75 0.70 31.00
C VAL A 300 -16.24 0.99 31.08
N GLY A 301 -15.65 1.56 30.03
CA GLY A 301 -14.27 2.01 29.94
C GLY A 301 -13.32 1.02 29.26
N ASN A 302 -13.83 0.03 28.52
CA ASN A 302 -13.00 -0.84 27.69
C ASN A 302 -12.65 -0.14 26.36
N PRO A 303 -11.41 -0.28 25.86
CA PRO A 303 -11.04 0.26 24.57
C PRO A 303 -11.86 -0.40 23.45
N LEU A 304 -12.27 0.39 22.47
CA LEU A 304 -12.95 -0.10 21.27
C LEU A 304 -11.96 -0.11 20.11
N ALA A 305 -11.35 -1.27 19.88
CA ALA A 305 -10.55 -1.51 18.69
C ALA A 305 -11.41 -1.58 17.43
N ASN A 306 -10.79 -1.34 16.27
CA ASN A 306 -11.44 -1.41 14.97
C ASN A 306 -12.69 -0.52 14.88
N ALA A 307 -12.67 0.67 15.49
CA ALA A 307 -13.69 1.69 15.29
C ALA A 307 -13.21 2.66 14.21
N TYR A 308 -14.10 3.00 13.26
CA TYR A 308 -13.79 3.97 12.21
C TYR A 308 -14.09 5.38 12.72
N VAL A 309 -13.06 6.22 12.79
CA VAL A 309 -13.15 7.60 13.28
C VAL A 309 -12.95 8.55 12.10
N ALA A 310 -13.87 9.50 11.93
CA ALA A 310 -13.75 10.60 11.00
C ALA A 310 -13.73 11.94 11.74
N LEU A 311 -12.84 12.84 11.33
CA LEU A 311 -12.70 14.20 11.83
C LEU A 311 -12.85 15.19 10.67
N THR A 312 -13.94 15.96 10.68
CA THR A 312 -14.28 16.89 9.60
C THR A 312 -14.07 18.34 10.03
N SER A 313 -13.26 19.09 9.28
CA SER A 313 -13.25 20.54 9.24
C SER A 313 -14.13 21.01 8.09
N SER A 314 -14.97 22.03 8.32
CA SER A 314 -15.75 22.65 7.24
C SER A 314 -14.90 23.34 6.18
N ASN A 315 -13.64 23.67 6.52
CA ASN A 315 -12.74 24.42 5.66
C ASN A 315 -11.73 23.50 4.97
N PHE A 316 -11.23 22.47 5.67
CA PHE A 316 -10.08 21.67 5.23
C PHE A 316 -10.41 20.21 4.91
N GLY A 317 -11.69 19.81 4.99
CA GLY A 317 -12.13 18.46 4.63
C GLY A 317 -12.11 17.48 5.82
N THR A 318 -12.10 16.18 5.50
CA THR A 318 -12.21 15.10 6.49
C THR A 318 -10.95 14.25 6.52
N GLY A 319 -10.43 13.99 7.71
CA GLY A 319 -9.42 12.96 7.96
C GLY A 319 -10.05 11.75 8.64
N TYR A 320 -9.48 10.57 8.40
CA TYR A 320 -10.02 9.31 8.89
C TYR A 320 -8.95 8.42 9.50
N GLY A 321 -9.34 7.55 10.42
CA GLY A 321 -8.46 6.56 11.03
C GLY A 321 -9.23 5.43 11.72
N TYR A 322 -8.51 4.35 11.99
CA TYR A 322 -9.05 3.17 12.67
C TYR A 322 -8.37 3.00 14.02
N THR A 323 -9.17 2.80 15.06
CA THR A 323 -8.62 2.57 16.39
C THR A 323 -7.92 1.22 16.49
N ASN A 324 -6.78 1.21 17.17
CA ASN A 324 -6.03 0.00 17.48
C ASN A 324 -6.58 -0.74 18.72
N GLU A 325 -5.87 -1.76 19.20
CA GLU A 325 -6.25 -2.55 20.38
C GLU A 325 -6.40 -1.73 21.67
N ASN A 326 -5.77 -0.55 21.72
CA ASN A 326 -5.90 0.40 22.84
C ASN A 326 -7.07 1.39 22.64
N GLY A 327 -7.85 1.22 21.57
CA GLY A 327 -8.90 2.16 21.18
C GLY A 327 -8.35 3.47 20.63
N GLU A 328 -7.07 3.54 20.27
CA GLU A 328 -6.38 4.78 19.91
C GLU A 328 -6.17 4.91 18.39
N THR A 329 -6.39 6.11 17.86
CA THR A 329 -5.94 6.53 16.53
C THR A 329 -5.42 7.97 16.60
N CYS A 330 -4.36 8.27 15.84
CA CYS A 330 -3.71 9.58 15.81
C CYS A 330 -3.54 10.07 14.37
N GLY A 331 -3.54 11.38 14.17
CA GLY A 331 -3.32 12.00 12.87
C GLY A 331 -3.17 13.51 12.96
N LEU A 332 -3.03 14.13 11.80
CA LEU A 332 -2.95 15.58 11.68
C LEU A 332 -4.36 16.18 11.54
N VAL A 333 -4.60 17.31 12.21
CA VAL A 333 -5.82 18.12 12.02
C VAL A 333 -5.44 19.60 11.94
N PRO A 334 -6.25 20.42 11.25
CA PRO A 334 -5.94 21.84 11.11
C PRO A 334 -6.00 22.56 12.47
N ALA A 335 -4.98 23.37 12.73
CA ALA A 335 -4.91 24.16 13.94
C ALA A 335 -5.98 25.26 13.93
N ASN A 336 -6.50 25.59 15.11
CA ASN A 336 -7.50 26.62 15.34
C ASN A 336 -8.84 26.41 14.60
N GLU A 337 -9.16 25.17 14.24
CA GLU A 337 -10.42 24.80 13.61
C GLU A 337 -11.38 24.11 14.59
N THR A 338 -12.68 24.32 14.38
CA THR A 338 -13.71 23.51 15.04
C THR A 338 -13.92 22.25 14.20
N LEU A 339 -13.84 21.08 14.83
CA LEU A 339 -13.93 19.79 14.16
C LEU A 339 -15.21 19.07 14.58
N GLU A 340 -15.86 18.42 13.61
CA GLU A 340 -16.88 17.41 13.87
C GLU A 340 -16.20 16.04 13.96
N ILE A 341 -16.34 15.38 15.11
CA ILE A 341 -15.86 14.03 15.32
C ILE A 341 -17.02 13.05 15.19
N ASN A 342 -16.86 12.08 14.30
CA ASN A 342 -17.81 11.00 14.07
C ASN A 342 -17.12 9.65 14.29
N VAL A 343 -17.79 8.73 14.99
CA VAL A 343 -17.36 7.33 15.11
C VAL A 343 -18.42 6.46 14.46
N TYR A 344 -18.00 5.52 13.62
CA TYR A 344 -18.87 4.63 12.85
C TYR A 344 -18.65 3.17 13.21
N SER A 345 -19.65 2.35 12.87
CA SER A 345 -19.58 0.88 12.91
C SER A 345 -19.30 0.28 11.53
N TYR A 346 -18.45 0.93 10.71
CA TYR A 346 -18.14 0.51 9.33
C TYR A 346 -19.38 0.27 8.45
N ASP A 347 -20.40 1.12 8.61
CA ASP A 347 -21.71 0.97 7.95
C ASP A 347 -22.44 -0.36 8.20
N LEU A 348 -21.90 -1.26 9.03
CA LEU A 348 -22.50 -2.54 9.39
C LEU A 348 -23.90 -2.33 9.96
N CYS A 349 -24.05 -1.30 10.79
CA CYS A 349 -25.31 -0.92 11.43
C CYS A 349 -25.98 0.29 10.77
N GLY A 350 -25.67 0.52 9.50
CA GLY A 350 -26.12 1.65 8.69
C GLY A 350 -25.08 2.78 8.63
N GLY A 351 -25.23 3.67 7.63
CA GLY A 351 -24.28 4.75 7.35
C GLY A 351 -24.29 5.96 8.31
N SER A 352 -25.02 5.86 9.43
CA SER A 352 -25.05 6.93 10.43
C SER A 352 -23.97 6.72 11.48
N PRO A 353 -23.30 7.78 11.96
CA PRO A 353 -22.33 7.65 13.04
C PRO A 353 -23.01 7.18 14.34
N ILE A 354 -22.32 6.29 15.06
CA ILE A 354 -22.74 5.80 16.38
C ILE A 354 -22.39 6.79 17.51
N TYR A 355 -21.51 7.76 17.20
CA TYR A 355 -21.20 8.90 18.03
C TYR A 355 -20.90 10.11 17.14
N THR A 356 -21.43 11.27 17.51
CA THR A 356 -21.12 12.55 16.86
C THR A 356 -20.96 13.63 17.92
N ASN A 357 -19.94 14.49 17.78
CA ASN A 357 -19.76 15.66 18.63
C ASN A 357 -18.92 16.73 17.94
N THR A 358 -18.87 17.92 18.54
CA THR A 358 -18.00 19.01 18.12
C THR A 358 -16.86 19.20 19.11
N VAL A 359 -15.63 19.28 18.62
CA VAL A 359 -14.41 19.49 19.42
C VAL A 359 -13.58 20.66 18.88
N GLY A 360 -12.66 21.16 19.70
CA GLY A 360 -11.82 22.32 19.36
C GLY A 360 -12.54 23.66 19.55
N PRO A 361 -11.93 24.77 19.08
CA PRO A 361 -10.64 24.82 18.40
C PRO A 361 -9.44 24.54 19.32
N PHE A 362 -8.41 23.91 18.76
CA PHE A 362 -7.16 23.59 19.46
C PHE A 362 -5.98 24.29 18.78
N THR A 363 -4.98 24.73 19.55
CA THR A 363 -3.78 25.40 19.03
C THR A 363 -2.48 24.68 19.37
N GLU A 364 -2.58 23.55 20.08
CA GLU A 364 -1.47 22.71 20.51
C GLU A 364 -1.88 21.24 20.36
N ASN A 365 -0.89 20.35 20.23
CA ASN A 365 -1.11 18.91 20.17
C ASN A 365 -2.04 18.45 21.29
N THR A 366 -3.06 17.64 20.95
CA THR A 366 -4.16 17.33 21.85
C THR A 366 -4.57 15.86 21.75
N SER A 367 -4.93 15.26 22.88
CA SER A 367 -5.55 13.94 22.92
C SER A 367 -6.89 14.01 23.65
N ILE A 368 -7.92 13.34 23.12
CA ILE A 368 -9.24 13.28 23.73
C ILE A 368 -9.71 11.85 23.95
N ASN A 369 -10.66 11.69 24.87
CA ASN A 369 -11.36 10.42 25.09
C ASN A 369 -12.80 10.53 24.62
N VAL A 370 -13.25 9.58 23.81
CA VAL A 370 -14.63 9.41 23.36
C VAL A 370 -15.21 8.19 24.05
N THR A 371 -16.43 8.32 24.57
CA THR A 371 -17.15 7.21 25.21
C THR A 371 -18.43 6.92 24.44
N ILE A 372 -18.47 5.76 23.80
CA ILE A 372 -19.66 5.26 23.11
C ILE A 372 -20.66 4.78 24.17
N GLN A 373 -21.83 5.41 24.20
CA GLN A 373 -22.89 5.05 25.15
C GLN A 373 -23.53 3.72 24.74
N GLU A 374 -24.06 2.98 25.72
CA GLU A 374 -24.80 1.75 25.43
C GLU A 374 -25.95 2.03 24.47
N ASN A 375 -26.03 1.20 23.43
CA ASN A 375 -27.09 1.26 22.43
C ASN A 375 -27.63 -0.17 22.26
N PRO A 376 -28.94 -0.42 22.43
CA PRO A 376 -29.50 -1.77 22.31
C PRO A 376 -29.34 -2.37 20.91
N ASP A 377 -29.17 -1.54 19.88
CA ASP A 377 -29.01 -1.99 18.49
C ASP A 377 -27.54 -2.25 18.12
N LEU A 378 -26.59 -1.86 18.98
CA LEU A 378 -25.14 -2.05 18.79
C LEU A 378 -24.58 -2.95 19.88
N ILE A 379 -23.94 -4.03 19.47
CA ILE A 379 -23.38 -5.02 20.37
C ILE A 379 -21.87 -5.02 20.19
N SER A 380 -21.14 -4.65 21.26
CA SER A 380 -19.70 -4.84 21.31
C SER A 380 -19.41 -6.32 21.53
N GLU A 381 -18.59 -6.89 20.64
CA GLU A 381 -18.18 -8.28 20.68
C GLU A 381 -16.66 -8.36 20.87
N THR A 382 -16.26 -9.31 21.70
CA THR A 382 -14.87 -9.71 21.85
C THR A 382 -14.75 -11.17 21.43
N VAL A 383 -13.86 -11.46 20.49
CA VAL A 383 -13.56 -12.81 20.03
C VAL A 383 -12.13 -13.14 20.44
N ILE A 384 -11.96 -14.19 21.25
CA ILE A 384 -10.66 -14.64 21.72
C ILE A 384 -10.40 -16.09 21.32
N GLY A 385 -9.13 -16.45 21.24
CA GLY A 385 -8.69 -17.83 21.11
C GLY A 385 -7.19 -17.94 21.16
N THR A 386 -6.72 -19.17 20.97
CA THR A 386 -5.30 -19.47 20.82
C THR A 386 -5.09 -20.10 19.43
N PHE A 387 -4.09 -19.63 18.70
CA PHE A 387 -3.66 -20.11 17.40
C PHE A 387 -2.29 -20.79 17.51
N ASN A 388 -2.27 -22.09 17.23
CA ASN A 388 -1.06 -22.90 17.28
C ASN A 388 -0.73 -23.48 15.90
N ASP A 389 0.53 -23.84 15.69
CA ASP A 389 0.93 -24.70 14.59
C ASP A 389 0.39 -26.14 14.77
N CYS A 390 0.64 -26.97 13.76
CA CYS A 390 0.26 -28.38 13.74
C CYS A 390 0.89 -29.23 14.86
N ASP A 391 2.07 -28.83 15.35
CA ASP A 391 2.79 -29.49 16.44
C ASP A 391 2.29 -29.03 17.82
N GLY A 392 1.36 -28.07 17.85
CA GLY A 392 0.78 -27.50 19.05
C GLY A 392 1.64 -26.41 19.69
N ASN A 393 2.64 -25.88 18.98
CA ASN A 393 3.39 -24.71 19.42
C ASN A 393 2.59 -23.44 19.11
N ALA A 394 2.71 -22.44 19.97
CA ALA A 394 2.06 -21.15 19.80
C ALA A 394 2.66 -20.37 18.63
N ILE A 395 1.80 -19.81 17.76
CA ILE A 395 2.23 -18.93 16.68
C ILE A 395 2.68 -17.59 17.25
N THR A 396 3.91 -17.16 16.92
CA THR A 396 4.48 -15.91 17.43
C THR A 396 4.29 -14.73 16.49
N ASP A 397 4.20 -14.99 15.19
CA ASP A 397 4.10 -14.00 14.13
C ASP A 397 3.02 -14.45 13.15
N GLY A 398 1.79 -14.06 13.44
CA GLY A 398 0.62 -14.37 12.65
C GLY A 398 -0.49 -13.37 12.86
N TYR A 399 -1.59 -13.55 12.16
CA TYR A 399 -2.78 -12.72 12.34
C TYR A 399 -4.04 -13.57 12.21
N VAL A 400 -5.12 -13.05 12.78
CA VAL A 400 -6.47 -13.54 12.58
C VAL A 400 -7.26 -12.52 11.77
N ARG A 401 -8.04 -13.02 10.81
CA ARG A 401 -8.90 -12.21 9.95
C ARG A 401 -10.34 -12.69 10.13
N LEU A 402 -11.12 -11.90 10.85
CA LEU A 402 -12.54 -12.11 11.06
C LEU A 402 -13.32 -11.35 10.00
N ARG A 403 -14.24 -12.03 9.32
CA ARG A 403 -15.19 -11.42 8.40
C ARG A 403 -16.60 -11.43 9.00
N TYR A 404 -17.20 -10.25 9.07
CA TYR A 404 -18.58 -10.04 9.47
C TYR A 404 -19.27 -9.15 8.42
N GLY A 405 -20.31 -9.68 7.77
CA GLY A 405 -20.87 -9.05 6.56
C GLY A 405 -19.83 -8.93 5.44
N ASN A 406 -19.58 -7.69 5.01
CA ASN A 406 -18.57 -7.37 4.00
C ASN A 406 -17.26 -6.85 4.59
N GLU A 407 -17.20 -6.68 5.92
CA GLU A 407 -16.06 -6.09 6.60
C GLU A 407 -15.09 -7.16 7.09
N TYR A 408 -13.80 -6.80 7.06
CA TYR A 408 -12.71 -7.62 7.55
C TYR A 408 -12.01 -6.92 8.72
N PHE A 409 -11.94 -7.63 9.85
CA PHE A 409 -11.22 -7.23 11.04
C PHE A 409 -9.97 -8.09 11.14
N THR A 410 -8.80 -7.45 11.06
CA THR A 410 -7.50 -8.13 11.08
C THR A 410 -6.71 -7.69 12.30
N ASP A 411 -6.28 -8.65 13.12
CA ASP A 411 -5.54 -8.41 14.36
C ASP A 411 -4.41 -9.44 14.53
N LEU A 412 -3.35 -9.04 15.22
CA LEU A 412 -2.16 -9.87 15.42
C LEU A 412 -2.42 -11.03 16.37
N VAL A 413 -1.70 -12.11 16.15
CA VAL A 413 -1.52 -13.19 17.12
C VAL A 413 -0.24 -12.93 17.91
N THR A 414 -0.34 -12.91 19.24
CA THR A 414 0.80 -12.68 20.15
C THR A 414 1.01 -13.89 21.04
N ASN A 415 2.09 -14.63 20.82
CA ASN A 415 2.41 -15.86 21.56
C ASN A 415 1.24 -16.87 21.55
N GLY A 416 0.62 -17.04 20.39
CA GLY A 416 -0.52 -17.90 20.15
C GLY A 416 -1.85 -17.26 20.51
N ASP A 417 -1.91 -16.30 21.43
CA ASP A 417 -3.18 -15.70 21.80
C ASP A 417 -3.59 -14.60 20.81
N PHE A 418 -4.87 -14.53 20.50
CA PHE A 418 -5.47 -13.45 19.72
C PHE A 418 -6.74 -12.93 20.37
N GLU A 419 -6.99 -11.64 20.15
CA GLU A 419 -8.20 -10.95 20.54
C GLU A 419 -8.64 -10.02 19.40
N ILE A 420 -9.87 -10.16 18.95
CA ILE A 420 -10.51 -9.24 18.00
C ILE A 420 -11.69 -8.60 18.73
N ASN A 421 -11.71 -7.26 18.79
CA ASN A 421 -12.89 -6.52 19.19
C ASN A 421 -13.55 -5.92 17.94
N LEU A 422 -14.87 -5.99 17.88
CA LEU A 422 -15.66 -5.29 16.87
C LEU A 422 -17.02 -4.88 17.42
N ILE A 423 -17.69 -3.97 16.72
CA ILE A 423 -19.09 -3.61 16.96
C ILE A 423 -19.92 -4.27 15.87
N ARG A 424 -20.96 -5.02 16.26
CA ARG A 424 -21.94 -5.60 15.34
C ARG A 424 -23.35 -5.13 15.65
N CYS A 425 -24.27 -5.48 14.77
CA CYS A 425 -25.69 -5.17 14.90
C CYS A 425 -26.44 -6.40 15.38
N ASP A 426 -27.59 -6.21 16.03
CA ASP A 426 -28.39 -7.32 16.59
C ASP A 426 -28.99 -8.27 15.52
N VAL A 427 -28.91 -7.92 14.24
CA VAL A 427 -29.58 -8.67 13.15
C VAL A 427 -28.81 -9.87 12.62
N ASP A 428 -27.48 -9.89 12.72
CA ASP A 428 -26.64 -11.02 12.32
C ASP A 428 -25.74 -11.43 13.50
N ASN A 429 -25.67 -12.73 13.74
CA ASN A 429 -24.95 -13.32 14.85
C ASN A 429 -23.91 -14.34 14.37
N THR A 430 -23.62 -14.38 13.08
CA THR A 430 -22.62 -15.27 12.47
C THR A 430 -21.41 -14.50 11.97
N PHE A 431 -20.24 -15.12 12.00
CA PHE A 431 -19.03 -14.59 11.39
C PHE A 431 -18.16 -15.74 10.88
N THR A 432 -17.20 -15.41 10.03
CA THR A 432 -16.15 -16.34 9.60
C THR A 432 -14.79 -15.85 10.08
N LEU A 433 -13.87 -16.77 10.35
CA LEU A 433 -12.52 -16.44 10.79
C LEU A 433 -11.51 -17.32 10.07
N LYS A 434 -10.43 -16.70 9.58
CA LYS A 434 -9.20 -17.37 9.16
C LYS A 434 -8.06 -16.94 10.08
N ALA A 435 -7.13 -17.83 10.36
CA ALA A 435 -5.87 -17.50 11.01
C ALA A 435 -4.71 -17.84 10.08
N SER A 436 -3.70 -16.97 10.02
CA SER A 436 -2.53 -17.10 9.15
C SER A 436 -1.26 -17.03 10.00
N ASP A 437 -0.42 -18.07 9.89
CA ASP A 437 0.97 -18.08 10.31
C ASP A 437 1.78 -17.40 9.21
N TYR A 438 2.08 -16.14 9.45
CA TYR A 438 2.69 -15.24 8.47
C TYR A 438 4.13 -15.65 8.13
N VAL A 439 4.84 -16.28 9.06
CA VAL A 439 6.24 -16.69 8.87
C VAL A 439 6.34 -18.00 8.13
N ASN A 440 5.49 -18.98 8.45
CA ASN A 440 5.55 -20.30 7.84
C ASN A 440 4.64 -20.44 6.60
N ILE A 441 3.89 -19.39 6.24
CA ILE A 441 2.96 -19.36 5.09
C ILE A 441 1.94 -20.50 5.22
N GLN A 442 1.29 -20.57 6.38
CA GLN A 442 0.24 -21.55 6.67
C GLN A 442 -1.01 -20.84 7.13
N GLU A 443 -2.19 -21.29 6.71
CA GLU A 443 -3.46 -20.75 7.20
C GLU A 443 -4.42 -21.85 7.64
N THR A 444 -5.45 -21.47 8.40
CA THR A 444 -6.62 -22.31 8.61
C THR A 444 -7.57 -22.20 7.41
N ASP A 445 -8.45 -23.19 7.25
CA ASP A 445 -9.65 -23.00 6.44
C ASP A 445 -10.49 -21.82 6.96
N SER A 446 -11.47 -21.37 6.16
CA SER A 446 -12.48 -20.43 6.64
C SER A 446 -13.40 -21.11 7.65
N LEU A 447 -13.28 -20.71 8.93
CA LEU A 447 -14.03 -21.29 10.04
C LEU A 447 -15.27 -20.44 10.33
N SER A 448 -16.45 -21.04 10.30
CA SER A 448 -17.72 -20.37 10.59
C SER A 448 -18.12 -20.51 12.06
N TYR A 449 -18.45 -19.39 12.70
CA TYR A 449 -18.84 -19.31 14.11
C TYR A 449 -20.10 -18.47 14.32
N THR A 450 -20.63 -18.52 15.54
CA THR A 450 -21.68 -17.63 16.03
C THR A 450 -21.20 -16.87 17.25
N PHE A 451 -21.54 -15.60 17.37
CA PHE A 451 -21.19 -14.82 18.57
C PHE A 451 -21.89 -15.36 19.82
N THR A 452 -21.15 -15.36 20.93
CA THR A 452 -21.63 -15.51 22.30
C THR A 452 -21.38 -14.21 23.04
N THR A 453 -22.31 -13.28 22.98
CA THR A 453 -22.14 -11.92 23.54
C THR A 453 -21.91 -11.94 25.06
N PRO A 454 -20.99 -11.12 25.59
CA PRO A 454 -20.09 -10.19 24.87
C PRO A 454 -18.74 -10.83 24.49
N LEU A 455 -18.50 -12.09 24.87
CA LEU A 455 -17.22 -12.77 24.72
C LEU A 455 -17.39 -14.14 24.08
N THR A 456 -16.93 -14.25 22.85
CA THR A 456 -16.86 -15.51 22.09
C THR A 456 -15.47 -16.10 22.23
N ASN A 457 -15.34 -17.22 22.95
CA ASN A 457 -14.07 -17.94 23.06
C ASN A 457 -14.06 -19.12 22.08
N LEU A 458 -13.15 -19.10 21.11
CA LEU A 458 -13.01 -20.11 20.06
C LEU A 458 -12.18 -21.32 20.50
N GLY A 459 -11.56 -21.26 21.67
CA GLY A 459 -10.61 -22.26 22.14
C GLY A 459 -9.31 -22.20 21.33
N THR A 460 -8.72 -23.37 21.07
CA THR A 460 -7.52 -23.49 20.24
C THR A 460 -7.91 -23.82 18.80
N ILE A 461 -7.46 -22.99 17.87
CA ILE A 461 -7.47 -23.25 16.42
C ILE A 461 -6.04 -23.57 15.98
N GLN A 462 -5.88 -24.41 14.96
CA GLN A 462 -4.56 -24.84 14.49
C GLN A 462 -4.45 -24.76 12.98
N SER A 463 -3.32 -24.30 12.46
CA SER A 463 -2.95 -24.45 11.05
C SER A 463 -2.36 -25.85 10.83
N CYS A 464 -3.24 -26.85 10.77
CA CYS A 464 -2.82 -28.22 10.45
C CYS A 464 -2.71 -28.49 8.94
N ASN A 465 -3.12 -27.54 8.12
CA ASN A 465 -3.06 -27.65 6.67
C ASN A 465 -1.62 -27.34 6.24
N THR A 466 -0.77 -28.36 6.15
CA THR A 466 0.37 -28.32 5.22
C THR A 466 -0.20 -28.00 3.84
N ILE A 467 0.50 -27.25 2.98
CA ILE A 467 0.11 -27.12 1.57
C ILE A 467 -0.04 -28.55 1.01
N GLU A 468 -1.27 -29.07 0.98
CA GLU A 468 -1.56 -30.44 0.53
C GLU A 468 -1.37 -30.50 -0.98
N GLU A 469 -1.60 -29.38 -1.67
CA GLU A 469 -1.51 -29.27 -3.10
C GLU A 469 -0.88 -27.95 -3.52
N PHE A 470 0.05 -27.98 -4.47
CA PHE A 470 0.55 -26.80 -5.15
C PHE A 470 0.84 -27.05 -6.63
N ILE A 471 0.77 -25.95 -7.38
CA ILE A 471 1.28 -25.80 -8.74
C ILE A 471 2.26 -24.63 -8.70
N THR A 472 3.54 -24.87 -8.95
CA THR A 472 4.53 -23.81 -9.11
C THR A 472 5.10 -23.85 -10.51
N TYR A 473 5.06 -22.74 -11.24
CA TYR A 473 5.65 -22.67 -12.58
C TYR A 473 6.28 -21.31 -12.85
N GLN A 474 7.19 -21.28 -13.81
CA GLN A 474 7.93 -20.12 -14.24
C GLN A 474 7.82 -20.02 -15.76
N VAL A 475 7.41 -18.85 -16.25
CA VAL A 475 7.31 -18.52 -17.67
C VAL A 475 8.45 -17.58 -18.02
N ASN A 476 9.24 -17.90 -19.06
CA ASN A 476 10.46 -17.18 -19.41
C ASN A 476 11.37 -16.95 -18.18
N ASP A 477 11.89 -15.73 -18.01
CA ASP A 477 12.72 -15.31 -16.88
C ASP A 477 11.91 -14.55 -15.79
N HIS A 478 10.57 -14.63 -15.81
CA HIS A 478 9.74 -13.99 -14.78
C HIS A 478 9.83 -14.74 -13.43
N PRO A 479 9.46 -14.11 -12.30
CA PRO A 479 9.36 -14.81 -11.03
C PRO A 479 8.43 -16.04 -11.10
N PRO A 480 8.71 -17.12 -10.33
CA PRO A 480 7.80 -18.26 -10.26
C PRO A 480 6.43 -17.87 -9.69
N ILE A 481 5.37 -18.36 -10.33
CA ILE A 481 3.98 -18.26 -9.88
C ILE A 481 3.65 -19.55 -9.11
N SER A 482 2.99 -19.43 -7.96
CA SER A 482 2.54 -20.58 -7.17
C SER A 482 1.05 -20.49 -6.85
N TYR A 483 0.32 -21.58 -7.08
CA TYR A 483 -1.06 -21.77 -6.67
C TYR A 483 -1.14 -22.91 -5.67
N ASN A 484 -1.84 -22.69 -4.56
CA ASN A 484 -1.87 -23.65 -3.44
C ASN A 484 -3.32 -24.03 -3.04
N PHE A 485 -4.31 -23.52 -3.77
CA PHE A 485 -5.74 -23.64 -3.50
C PHE A 485 -6.52 -23.69 -4.81
N ASN A 486 -7.78 -24.14 -4.79
CA ASN A 486 -8.64 -24.28 -5.98
C ASN A 486 -8.00 -25.11 -7.11
N ILE A 487 -7.19 -26.09 -6.73
CA ILE A 487 -6.61 -27.06 -7.65
C ILE A 487 -7.61 -28.22 -7.79
N GLN A 488 -7.74 -28.73 -9.00
CA GLN A 488 -8.41 -29.99 -9.28
C GLN A 488 -7.52 -30.84 -10.17
N SER A 489 -7.32 -32.10 -9.82
CA SER A 489 -6.52 -33.02 -10.62
C SER A 489 -7.10 -34.42 -10.68
N GLY A 490 -6.86 -35.14 -11.77
CA GLY A 490 -7.41 -36.48 -11.90
C GLY A 490 -7.18 -37.11 -13.26
N LEU A 491 -7.77 -38.28 -13.44
CA LEU A 491 -7.79 -38.97 -14.73
C LEU A 491 -9.14 -38.82 -15.40
N ASP A 492 -9.18 -38.09 -16.52
CA ASP A 492 -10.33 -38.09 -17.43
C ASP A 492 -10.02 -38.91 -18.67
N SER A 493 -10.56 -40.14 -18.73
CA SER A 493 -10.34 -41.08 -19.82
C SER A 493 -8.85 -41.41 -20.02
N ASN A 494 -8.21 -40.90 -21.08
CA ASN A 494 -6.79 -41.10 -21.37
C ASN A 494 -5.94 -39.86 -21.03
N TYR A 495 -6.51 -38.87 -20.37
CA TYR A 495 -5.82 -37.65 -19.97
C TYR A 495 -5.52 -37.69 -18.48
N LEU A 496 -4.30 -37.26 -18.12
CA LEU A 496 -4.04 -36.73 -16.79
C LEU A 496 -4.29 -35.22 -16.84
N THR A 497 -5.13 -34.73 -15.95
CA THR A 497 -5.54 -33.33 -15.86
C THR A 497 -5.06 -32.72 -14.54
N VAL A 498 -4.54 -31.50 -14.60
CA VAL A 498 -4.28 -30.65 -13.43
C VAL A 498 -4.75 -29.25 -13.78
N SER A 499 -5.67 -28.71 -12.98
CA SER A 499 -6.27 -27.41 -13.25
C SER A 499 -6.32 -26.56 -11.98
N TYR A 500 -6.15 -25.26 -12.14
CA TYR A 500 -6.38 -24.22 -11.14
C TYR A 500 -7.31 -23.18 -11.75
N THR A 501 -8.23 -22.65 -10.93
CA THR A 501 -9.05 -21.48 -11.30
C THR A 501 -9.22 -20.60 -10.06
N SER A 502 -8.95 -19.30 -10.18
CA SER A 502 -9.17 -18.33 -9.09
C SER A 502 -10.66 -18.17 -8.77
N GLU A 503 -11.01 -17.71 -7.57
CA GLU A 503 -12.41 -17.56 -7.14
C GLU A 503 -13.23 -16.62 -8.03
N ASN A 504 -12.58 -15.56 -8.54
CA ASN A 504 -13.15 -14.60 -9.50
C ASN A 504 -13.11 -15.08 -10.96
N GLN A 505 -12.51 -16.23 -11.26
CA GLN A 505 -12.30 -16.79 -12.62
C GLN A 505 -11.41 -15.92 -13.53
N GLU A 506 -10.66 -14.98 -12.96
CA GLU A 506 -9.76 -14.07 -13.69
C GLU A 506 -8.34 -14.64 -13.81
N SER A 507 -8.04 -15.78 -13.21
CA SER A 507 -6.80 -16.52 -13.44
C SER A 507 -7.07 -18.01 -13.50
N TYR A 508 -6.40 -18.69 -14.42
CA TYR A 508 -6.49 -20.14 -14.52
C TYR A 508 -5.17 -20.74 -15.01
N PHE A 509 -4.97 -22.00 -14.65
CA PHE A 509 -3.90 -22.83 -15.19
C PHE A 509 -4.47 -24.20 -15.49
N ASN A 510 -4.25 -24.72 -16.69
CA ASN A 510 -4.79 -26.00 -17.12
C ASN A 510 -3.69 -26.79 -17.83
N PHE A 511 -3.33 -27.94 -17.27
CA PHE A 511 -2.29 -28.82 -17.75
C PHE A 511 -2.84 -30.22 -18.04
N TYR A 512 -2.54 -30.73 -19.23
CA TYR A 512 -3.03 -31.99 -19.74
C TYR A 512 -1.90 -32.84 -20.32
N ILE A 513 -1.84 -34.11 -19.93
CA ILE A 513 -1.02 -35.10 -20.62
C ILE A 513 -1.95 -36.06 -21.37
N ASP A 514 -1.87 -36.09 -22.70
CA ASP A 514 -2.62 -37.03 -23.55
C ASP A 514 -1.95 -38.41 -23.58
N ALA A 515 -2.73 -39.44 -23.88
CA ALA A 515 -2.32 -40.84 -23.93
C ALA A 515 -1.59 -41.29 -22.64
N PHE A 516 -2.05 -40.79 -21.50
CA PHE A 516 -1.49 -41.08 -20.19
C PHE A 516 -1.58 -42.57 -19.87
N ASN A 517 -0.48 -43.17 -19.44
CA ASN A 517 -0.36 -44.61 -19.16
C ASN A 517 0.34 -44.92 -17.83
N GLY A 518 0.38 -43.96 -16.90
CA GLY A 518 0.93 -44.09 -15.56
C GLY A 518 2.13 -43.17 -15.29
N ALA A 519 2.78 -43.35 -14.13
CA ALA A 519 4.00 -42.63 -13.79
C ALA A 519 5.12 -42.93 -14.80
N ASN A 520 5.46 -41.94 -15.63
CA ASN A 520 6.41 -42.03 -16.73
C ASN A 520 6.82 -40.62 -17.19
N THR A 521 7.73 -40.55 -18.14
CA THR A 521 8.07 -39.33 -18.85
C THR A 521 7.26 -39.19 -20.13
N TYR A 522 6.61 -38.05 -20.28
CA TYR A 522 5.81 -37.66 -21.45
C TYR A 522 6.47 -36.49 -22.16
N THR A 523 6.33 -36.43 -23.48
CA THR A 523 7.00 -35.39 -24.29
C THR A 523 6.06 -34.35 -24.90
N ASN A 524 4.75 -34.60 -24.82
CA ASN A 524 3.72 -33.74 -25.39
C ASN A 524 2.54 -33.63 -24.42
N GLY A 525 1.88 -32.49 -24.43
CA GLY A 525 0.67 -32.24 -23.68
C GLY A 525 -0.02 -30.96 -24.17
N TYR A 526 -0.96 -30.48 -23.38
CA TYR A 526 -1.59 -29.18 -23.55
C TYR A 526 -1.40 -28.42 -22.24
N LEU A 527 -1.03 -27.14 -22.31
CA LEU A 527 -0.88 -26.28 -21.14
C LEU A 527 -1.39 -24.91 -21.51
N ASN A 528 -2.52 -24.51 -20.94
CA ASN A 528 -3.08 -23.18 -21.11
C ASN A 528 -3.15 -22.47 -19.75
N PHE A 529 -2.72 -21.22 -19.68
CA PHE A 529 -2.84 -20.41 -18.48
C PHE A 529 -3.26 -18.98 -18.86
N PHE A 530 -3.92 -18.32 -17.93
CA PHE A 530 -4.20 -16.90 -17.98
C PHE A 530 -3.95 -16.34 -16.59
N ASP A 531 -3.17 -15.28 -16.52
CA ASP A 531 -2.94 -14.48 -15.33
C ASP A 531 -3.06 -13.03 -15.77
N GLU A 532 -3.95 -12.26 -15.17
CA GLU A 532 -4.20 -10.86 -15.55
C GLU A 532 -2.96 -9.96 -15.45
N ASN A 533 -1.96 -10.37 -14.65
CA ASN A 533 -0.70 -9.67 -14.47
C ASN A 533 0.34 -10.00 -15.56
N PHE A 534 0.06 -11.01 -16.37
CA PHE A 534 0.83 -11.37 -17.55
C PHE A 534 -0.05 -10.98 -18.74
N ASP A 535 0.43 -10.19 -19.70
CA ASP A 535 -0.31 -9.87 -20.93
C ASP A 535 -0.40 -11.12 -21.85
N SER A 536 -0.85 -12.26 -21.30
CA SER A 536 -1.10 -13.52 -21.99
C SER A 536 -2.53 -13.51 -22.49
N THR A 537 -2.68 -13.39 -23.81
CA THR A 537 -3.94 -13.72 -24.48
C THR A 537 -4.28 -15.20 -24.23
N THR A 538 -5.57 -15.55 -24.24
CA THR A 538 -6.03 -16.93 -24.12
C THR A 538 -5.42 -17.80 -25.23
N LEU A 539 -4.47 -18.66 -24.91
CA LEU A 539 -3.78 -19.51 -25.88
C LEU A 539 -4.35 -20.94 -25.82
N GLU A 540 -5.16 -21.35 -26.79
CA GLU A 540 -5.22 -22.77 -27.12
C GLU A 540 -3.80 -23.17 -27.54
N SER A 541 -3.12 -23.96 -26.71
CA SER A 541 -1.68 -24.10 -26.86
C SER A 541 -1.20 -25.53 -26.63
N GLN A 542 -0.24 -25.90 -27.47
CA GLN A 542 0.45 -27.18 -27.41
C GLN A 542 1.67 -27.03 -26.51
N PHE A 543 1.80 -27.91 -25.52
CA PHE A 543 3.01 -28.04 -24.72
C PHE A 543 3.94 -29.06 -25.37
N ILE A 544 5.16 -28.63 -25.71
CA ILE A 544 6.23 -29.48 -26.24
C ILE A 544 7.39 -29.42 -25.26
N GLY A 545 7.71 -30.54 -24.64
CA GLY A 545 8.67 -30.54 -23.54
C GLY A 545 8.87 -31.90 -22.92
N THR A 546 9.20 -31.91 -21.65
CA THR A 546 9.28 -33.11 -20.82
C THR A 546 8.38 -32.92 -19.62
N SER A 547 7.43 -33.82 -19.40
CA SER A 547 6.59 -33.90 -18.20
C SER A 547 6.88 -35.24 -17.53
N ASN A 548 7.57 -35.18 -16.40
CA ASN A 548 7.95 -36.35 -15.63
C ASN A 548 6.95 -36.53 -14.48
N VAL A 549 6.03 -37.48 -14.63
CA VAL A 549 5.11 -37.88 -13.57
C VAL A 549 5.85 -38.87 -12.68
N THR A 550 6.39 -38.36 -11.56
CA THR A 550 7.25 -39.10 -10.64
C THR A 550 6.47 -39.95 -9.65
N TYR A 551 5.22 -39.58 -9.38
CA TYR A 551 4.30 -40.32 -8.53
C TYR A 551 2.87 -40.19 -9.06
N LEU A 552 2.12 -41.29 -9.01
CA LEU A 552 0.70 -41.33 -9.32
C LEU A 552 0.01 -42.22 -8.29
N GLY A 553 -0.71 -41.59 -7.36
CA GLY A 553 -1.53 -42.25 -6.35
C GLY A 553 -2.89 -42.71 -6.88
N ASP A 554 -3.58 -43.49 -6.05
CA ASP A 554 -5.02 -43.71 -6.17
C ASP A 554 -5.78 -42.39 -5.93
N VAL A 555 -7.09 -42.36 -6.20
CA VAL A 555 -7.95 -41.23 -5.78
C VAL A 555 -7.78 -41.01 -4.26
N ASP A 556 -7.79 -39.75 -3.83
CA ASP A 556 -7.44 -39.29 -2.48
C ASP A 556 -5.95 -39.48 -2.10
N ASN A 557 -5.06 -39.68 -3.08
CA ASN A 557 -3.60 -39.61 -2.92
C ASN A 557 -2.98 -38.65 -3.95
N TYR A 558 -1.68 -38.39 -3.83
CA TYR A 558 -1.02 -37.36 -4.64
C TYR A 558 -0.60 -37.79 -6.05
N ILE A 559 -0.37 -36.78 -6.89
CA ILE A 559 0.29 -36.83 -8.18
C ILE A 559 1.45 -35.85 -8.13
N ASP A 560 2.67 -36.34 -8.41
CA ASP A 560 3.87 -35.50 -8.47
C ASP A 560 4.33 -35.37 -9.92
N ILE A 561 4.48 -34.12 -10.38
CA ILE A 561 4.86 -33.83 -11.75
C ILE A 561 5.95 -32.76 -11.76
N ASN A 562 7.02 -33.01 -12.50
CA ASN A 562 8.00 -31.99 -12.86
C ASN A 562 7.94 -31.79 -14.37
N PHE A 563 7.83 -30.55 -14.84
CA PHE A 563 7.75 -30.28 -16.27
C PHE A 563 8.68 -29.15 -16.71
N THR A 564 9.16 -29.23 -17.94
CA THR A 564 9.96 -28.18 -18.60
C THR A 564 9.78 -28.28 -20.10
N GLY A 565 9.61 -27.17 -20.78
CA GLY A 565 9.38 -27.15 -22.22
C GLY A 565 9.05 -25.77 -22.74
N VAL A 566 8.35 -25.75 -23.87
CA VAL A 566 7.81 -24.54 -24.50
C VAL A 566 6.32 -24.72 -24.76
N ILE A 567 5.60 -23.61 -24.69
CA ILE A 567 4.20 -23.50 -25.09
C ILE A 567 4.18 -22.82 -26.45
N THR A 568 3.48 -23.43 -27.41
CA THR A 568 3.24 -22.86 -28.75
C THR A 568 1.76 -22.64 -28.98
N ASP A 569 1.39 -21.42 -29.38
CA ASP A 569 0.05 -21.10 -29.89
C ASP A 569 -0.22 -21.87 -31.19
N PHE A 570 -1.45 -22.38 -31.40
CA PHE A 570 -1.83 -22.97 -32.69
C PHE A 570 -1.85 -21.97 -33.85
N ASN A 571 -1.93 -20.66 -33.57
CA ASN A 571 -1.98 -19.59 -34.57
C ASN A 571 -0.68 -18.79 -34.71
N SER A 572 0.32 -19.02 -33.85
CA SER A 572 1.65 -18.39 -33.91
C SER A 572 2.77 -19.44 -33.97
N SER A 573 3.95 -19.02 -34.41
CA SER A 573 5.18 -19.81 -34.29
C SER A 573 6.02 -19.44 -33.08
N ASP A 574 5.52 -18.55 -32.22
CA ASP A 574 6.23 -18.09 -31.03
C ASP A 574 6.24 -19.19 -29.96
N GLU A 575 7.42 -19.44 -29.41
CA GLU A 575 7.65 -20.42 -28.35
C GLU A 575 7.86 -19.68 -27.02
N THR A 576 7.06 -20.00 -26.01
CA THR A 576 7.18 -19.45 -24.66
C THR A 576 7.76 -20.52 -23.72
N PRO A 577 9.05 -20.42 -23.31
CA PRO A 577 9.63 -21.27 -22.29
C PRO A 577 8.80 -21.33 -21.00
N ILE A 578 8.58 -22.54 -20.50
CA ILE A 578 7.93 -22.77 -19.21
C ILE A 578 8.57 -23.95 -18.47
N SER A 579 8.66 -23.84 -17.15
CA SER A 579 9.01 -24.97 -16.29
C SER A 579 8.27 -24.90 -14.97
N GLY A 580 8.06 -26.04 -14.32
CA GLY A 580 7.31 -26.06 -13.07
C GLY A 580 7.30 -27.41 -12.38
N THR A 581 6.76 -27.40 -11.17
CA THR A 581 6.54 -28.56 -10.31
C THR A 581 5.11 -28.53 -9.80
N MET A 582 4.47 -29.68 -9.76
CA MET A 582 3.13 -29.87 -9.22
C MET A 582 3.16 -31.01 -8.21
N HIS A 583 2.55 -30.77 -7.05
CA HIS A 583 2.21 -31.79 -6.04
C HIS A 583 0.72 -31.61 -5.80
N VAL A 584 -0.12 -32.49 -6.31
CA VAL A 584 -1.58 -32.28 -6.32
C VAL A 584 -2.32 -33.52 -5.88
N LEU A 585 -3.44 -33.37 -5.21
CA LEU A 585 -4.33 -34.44 -4.77
C LEU A 585 -5.12 -34.93 -5.98
N ARG A 586 -5.18 -36.24 -6.14
CA ARG A 586 -6.00 -36.86 -7.17
C ARG A 586 -7.45 -36.92 -6.73
N ASP A 587 -8.25 -36.00 -7.24
CA ASP A 587 -9.68 -35.88 -6.95
C ASP A 587 -10.53 -36.96 -7.67
N TYR A 588 -10.08 -37.44 -8.84
CA TYR A 588 -10.84 -38.41 -9.66
C TYR A 588 -10.00 -39.43 -10.47
#